data_AF-A0AB74K0W9-F1
#
_entry.id   AF-A0AB74K0W9-F1
#
_cell.length_a   1.000
_cell.length_b   1.000
_cell.length_c   1.000
_cell.angle_alpha   90.00
_cell.angle_beta   90.00
_cell.angle_gamma   90.00
#
_symmetry.space_group_name_H-M   'P 1'
#
loop_
_entity.id
_entity.type
_entity.pdbx_description
1 polymer ?
#
loop_
_entity_poly.entity_id
_entity_poly.type
_entity_poly.pdbx_seq_one_letter_code
_entity_poly.pdbx_strand_id
1 'polypeptide(L)'
;MVNRTLFEVPDKKWYIFVEPDTFIFWQSLLVYLSHLDWTKPYYLGGQINIGGIEFGQGGNGYVISRPALEKVVSHYQNHQKEYEDFTEGHWAGDCVLGKALKDSGTSLTRAWPIFQGDDVGNMNYNHQTQWCQPTVSYHHVSPSEIQDLYDFEKAWMRDTANDTTSFLRHRDVYRLYALPRMTAPRVDWDNHSKDDRGPTESLESCRVLCEADNACLQYTYNAESRCLTTARPNVGQAASNITSGWILERAQKFYDEAEECHDVNWIS
;
A
#
# COMPACT_ATOMS: atom_id res chain seq x y z
N MET A 1 -1.83 21.64 9.68
CA MET A 1 -1.92 20.28 10.27
C MET A 1 -0.82 20.05 11.32
N VAL A 2 0.46 19.89 10.96
CA VAL A 2 1.56 19.54 11.90
C VAL A 2 1.74 20.49 13.10
N ASN A 3 1.58 21.80 12.90
CA ASN A 3 1.63 22.80 13.99
C ASN A 3 0.53 22.56 15.04
N ARG A 4 -0.69 22.23 14.60
CA ARG A 4 -1.80 21.92 15.50
C ARG A 4 -1.56 20.59 16.22
N THR A 5 -1.07 19.57 15.51
CA THR A 5 -0.73 18.27 16.08
C THR A 5 0.29 18.41 17.22
N LEU A 6 1.39 19.13 17.00
CA LEU A 6 2.40 19.33 18.05
C LEU A 6 1.85 20.12 19.25
N PHE A 7 1.00 21.12 19.00
CA PHE A 7 0.36 21.89 20.08
C PHE A 7 -0.56 21.02 20.96
N GLU A 8 -1.35 20.14 20.37
CA GLU A 8 -2.33 19.32 21.12
C GLU A 8 -1.68 18.15 21.84
N VAL A 9 -0.66 17.52 21.24
CA VAL A 9 -0.05 16.29 21.76
C VAL A 9 1.49 16.34 21.68
N PRO A 10 2.16 17.26 22.40
CA PRO A 10 3.60 17.54 22.21
C PRO A 10 4.55 16.42 22.67
N ASP A 11 4.06 15.47 23.47
CA ASP A 11 4.87 14.51 24.22
C ASP A 11 5.01 13.13 23.53
N LYS A 12 4.51 12.97 22.31
CA LYS A 12 4.56 11.69 21.58
C LYS A 12 5.88 11.51 20.84
N LYS A 13 6.37 10.26 20.79
CA LYS A 13 7.63 9.89 20.12
C LYS A 13 7.49 9.94 18.59
N TRP A 14 6.35 9.45 18.10
CA TRP A 14 6.02 9.30 16.69
C TRP A 14 4.63 9.88 16.43
N TYR A 15 4.49 10.55 15.30
CA TYR A 15 3.23 11.12 14.82
C TYR A 15 2.93 10.49 13.47
N ILE A 16 1.81 9.77 13.39
CA ILE A 16 1.43 9.00 12.21
C ILE A 16 0.26 9.72 11.56
N PHE A 17 0.39 10.01 10.26
CA PHE A 17 -0.62 10.69 9.46
C PHE A 17 -1.14 9.70 8.42
N VAL A 18 -2.46 9.57 8.34
CA VAL A 18 -3.16 8.54 7.56
C VAL A 18 -4.38 9.16 6.91
N GLU A 19 -4.64 8.83 5.65
CA GLU A 19 -5.85 9.26 4.93
C GLU A 19 -7.02 8.30 5.22
N PRO A 20 -8.29 8.76 5.10
CA PRO A 20 -9.46 7.95 5.46
C PRO A 20 -9.64 6.64 4.65
N ASP A 21 -9.06 6.56 3.46
CA ASP A 21 -9.07 5.43 2.54
C ASP A 21 -7.73 4.67 2.55
N THR A 22 -7.03 4.71 3.69
CA THR A 22 -5.76 4.00 3.92
C THR A 22 -5.88 3.08 5.12
N PHE A 23 -5.53 1.81 4.95
CA PHE A 23 -5.42 0.87 6.06
C PHE A 23 -3.98 0.78 6.56
N ILE A 24 -3.80 0.69 7.88
CA ILE A 24 -2.49 0.51 8.53
C ILE A 24 -2.48 -0.81 9.30
N PHE A 25 -1.54 -1.70 8.98
CA PHE A 25 -1.18 -2.83 9.82
C PHE A 25 -0.42 -2.33 11.04
N TRP A 26 -1.14 -2.15 12.14
CA TRP A 26 -0.59 -1.57 13.36
C TRP A 26 0.54 -2.42 13.95
N GLN A 27 0.42 -3.74 13.94
CA GLN A 27 1.47 -4.61 14.48
C GLN A 27 2.77 -4.45 13.68
N SER A 28 2.68 -4.48 12.34
CA SER A 28 3.83 -4.24 11.46
C SER A 28 4.44 -2.85 11.66
N LEU A 29 3.61 -1.81 11.80
CA LEU A 29 4.08 -0.45 12.02
C LEU A 29 4.83 -0.30 13.35
N LEU A 30 4.33 -0.90 14.43
CA LEU A 30 4.99 -0.83 15.74
C LEU A 30 6.33 -1.57 15.73
N VAL A 31 6.42 -2.73 15.08
CA VAL A 31 7.69 -3.44 14.90
C VAL A 31 8.66 -2.58 14.09
N TYR A 32 8.23 -2.02 12.96
CA TYR A 32 9.02 -1.12 12.13
C TYR A 32 9.60 0.05 12.95
N LEU A 33 8.75 0.76 13.70
CA LEU A 33 9.19 1.89 14.52
C LEU A 33 10.06 1.49 15.72
N SER A 34 9.97 0.24 16.19
CA SER A 34 10.81 -0.27 17.30
C SER A 34 12.28 -0.40 16.91
N HIS A 35 12.57 -0.55 15.62
CA HIS A 35 13.94 -0.61 15.09
C HIS A 35 14.59 0.77 14.88
N LEU A 36 13.84 1.86 15.11
CA LEU A 36 14.28 3.23 14.86
C LEU A 36 14.49 4.02 16.15
N ASP A 37 15.54 4.83 16.17
CA ASP A 37 15.82 5.75 17.27
C ASP A 37 14.96 7.02 17.13
N TRP A 38 13.80 7.04 17.79
CA TRP A 38 12.85 8.14 17.76
C TRP A 38 13.43 9.51 18.17
N THR A 39 14.60 9.54 18.82
CA THR A 39 15.29 10.79 19.19
C THR A 39 15.99 11.48 18.02
N LYS A 40 16.06 10.81 16.85
CA LYS A 40 16.55 11.38 15.60
C LYS A 40 15.41 11.97 14.76
N PRO A 41 15.69 12.99 13.93
CA PRO A 41 14.70 13.61 13.06
C PRO A 41 14.41 12.71 11.86
N TYR A 42 13.40 11.85 11.99
CA TYR A 42 12.85 11.03 10.93
C TYR A 42 11.57 11.63 10.33
N TYR A 43 11.48 11.56 9.00
CA TYR A 43 10.28 11.67 8.19
C TYR A 43 10.21 10.41 7.33
N LEU A 44 9.32 9.48 7.65
CA LEU A 44 9.23 8.13 7.08
C LEU A 44 8.00 8.03 6.17
N GLY A 45 8.14 7.51 4.96
CA GLY A 45 7.00 7.31 4.06
C GLY A 45 7.39 6.74 2.70
N GLY A 46 6.38 6.38 1.91
CA GLY A 46 6.57 5.94 0.53
C GLY A 46 6.96 7.11 -0.36
N GLN A 47 8.15 7.06 -0.95
CA GLN A 47 8.73 8.19 -1.68
C GLN A 47 8.04 8.47 -3.03
N ILE A 48 7.74 9.74 -3.26
CA ILE A 48 7.35 10.30 -4.56
C ILE A 48 8.13 11.60 -4.81
N ASN A 49 8.29 12.00 -6.07
CA ASN A 49 8.99 13.22 -6.43
C ASN A 49 8.12 14.13 -7.32
N ILE A 50 7.97 15.39 -6.93
CA ILE A 50 7.35 16.42 -7.76
C ILE A 50 8.31 17.60 -7.82
N GLY A 51 8.74 17.99 -9.03
CA GLY A 51 9.57 19.18 -9.23
C GLY A 51 10.91 19.16 -8.46
N GLY A 52 11.49 17.98 -8.20
CA GLY A 52 12.74 17.85 -7.45
C GLY A 52 12.57 17.83 -5.92
N ILE A 53 11.34 17.91 -5.42
CA ILE A 53 11.00 17.71 -4.01
C ILE A 53 10.59 16.25 -3.84
N GLU A 54 11.35 15.52 -3.03
CA GLU A 54 11.02 14.16 -2.63
C GLU A 54 10.29 14.18 -1.28
N PHE A 55 9.16 13.49 -1.21
CA PHE A 55 8.28 13.49 -0.04
C PHE A 55 7.53 12.16 0.12
N GLY A 56 6.98 11.91 1.30
CA GLY A 56 6.14 10.76 1.58
C GLY A 56 4.73 11.03 1.07
N GLN A 57 4.24 10.21 0.16
CA GLN A 57 2.89 10.33 -0.40
C GLN A 57 1.84 10.17 0.70
N GLY A 58 0.85 11.08 0.74
CA GLY A 58 -0.20 11.09 1.76
C GLY A 58 -0.96 9.76 1.90
N GLY A 59 -1.36 9.20 0.76
CA GLY A 59 -2.13 7.95 0.70
C GLY A 59 -1.41 6.71 1.25
N ASN A 60 -0.08 6.66 1.25
CA ASN A 60 0.64 5.54 1.86
C ASN A 60 0.64 5.63 3.39
N GLY A 61 0.21 6.77 3.95
CA GLY A 61 0.55 7.20 5.29
C GLY A 61 2.04 7.56 5.40
N TYR A 62 2.34 8.36 6.42
CA TYR A 62 3.72 8.71 6.76
C TYR A 62 3.86 8.97 8.26
N VAL A 63 5.10 8.90 8.74
CA VAL A 63 5.43 9.06 10.14
C VAL A 63 6.48 10.13 10.33
N ILE A 64 6.24 11.04 11.28
CA ILE A 64 7.17 12.08 11.66
C ILE A 64 7.59 11.82 13.10
N SER A 65 8.90 11.72 13.36
CA SER A 65 9.44 11.69 14.72
C SER A 65 9.23 13.03 15.44
N ARG A 66 9.20 13.04 16.77
CA ARG A 66 9.09 14.28 17.54
C ARG A 66 10.12 15.35 17.16
N PRO A 67 11.43 15.06 17.08
CA PRO A 67 12.41 16.08 16.73
C PRO A 67 12.20 16.66 15.34
N ALA A 68 11.74 15.86 14.37
CA ALA A 68 11.41 16.35 13.03
C ALA A 68 10.15 17.25 13.05
N LEU A 69 9.13 16.88 13.83
CA LEU A 69 7.91 17.67 13.95
C LEU A 69 8.18 19.02 14.61
N GLU A 70 8.97 19.05 15.69
CA GLU A 70 9.40 20.28 16.37
C GLU A 70 10.18 21.20 15.42
N LYS A 71 11.11 20.65 14.64
CA LYS A 71 11.89 21.40 13.64
C LYS A 71 11.01 22.05 12.58
N VAL A 72 10.12 21.29 11.95
CA VAL A 72 9.27 21.84 10.87
C VAL A 72 8.28 22.86 11.41
N VAL A 73 7.75 22.67 12.62
CA VAL A 73 6.85 23.66 13.24
C VAL A 73 7.59 24.96 13.57
N SER A 74 8.77 24.89 14.16
CA SER A 74 9.60 26.07 14.43
C SER A 74 10.03 26.78 13.13
N HIS A 75 10.38 26.01 12.09
CA HIS A 75 10.71 26.55 10.78
C HIS A 75 9.52 27.26 10.15
N TYR A 76 8.34 26.62 10.13
CA TYR A 76 7.10 27.17 9.60
C TYR A 76 6.70 28.48 10.27
N GLN A 77 6.82 28.60 11.60
CA GLN A 77 6.50 29.83 12.33
C GLN A 77 7.30 31.06 11.86
N ASN A 78 8.51 30.84 11.33
CA ASN A 78 9.38 31.91 10.80
C ASN A 78 9.23 32.14 9.29
N HIS A 79 8.59 31.21 8.57
CA HIS A 79 8.47 31.21 7.10
C HIS A 79 7.03 31.02 6.63
N GLN A 80 6.05 31.33 7.49
CA GLN A 80 4.64 31.03 7.25
C GLN A 80 4.14 31.56 5.90
N LYS A 81 4.47 32.82 5.59
CA LYS A 81 4.08 33.45 4.32
C LYS A 81 4.66 32.73 3.10
N GLU A 82 5.91 32.27 3.16
CA GLU A 82 6.54 31.53 2.05
C GLU A 82 5.77 30.24 1.75
N TYR A 83 5.40 29.49 2.79
CA TYR A 83 4.65 28.24 2.61
C TYR A 83 3.20 28.47 2.19
N GLU A 84 2.56 29.55 2.66
CA GLU A 84 1.22 29.95 2.20
C GLU A 84 1.25 30.31 0.70
N ASP A 85 2.20 31.15 0.28
CA ASP A 85 2.37 31.54 -1.13
C ASP A 85 2.74 30.32 -2.01
N PHE A 86 3.58 29.39 -1.52
CA PHE A 86 3.90 28.14 -2.22
C PHE A 86 2.69 27.20 -2.33
N THR A 87 1.87 27.11 -1.28
CA THR A 87 0.66 26.28 -1.27
C THR A 87 -0.37 26.78 -2.27
N GLU A 88 -0.52 28.10 -2.42
CA GLU A 88 -1.43 28.69 -3.42
C GLU A 88 -1.14 28.21 -4.84
N GLY A 89 0.15 28.00 -5.16
CA GLY A 89 0.60 27.53 -6.48
C GLY A 89 0.76 26.01 -6.62
N HIS A 90 0.51 25.21 -5.58
CA HIS A 90 0.82 23.77 -5.56
C HIS A 90 -0.41 22.92 -5.26
N TRP A 91 -0.79 22.04 -6.19
CA TRP A 91 -1.98 21.19 -6.05
C TRP A 91 -1.82 20.06 -5.00
N ALA A 92 -0.59 19.62 -4.73
CA ALA A 92 -0.28 18.54 -3.81
C ALA A 92 0.21 19.07 -2.45
N GLY A 93 -0.61 18.94 -1.40
CA GLY A 93 -0.30 19.44 -0.04
C GLY A 93 0.74 18.62 0.72
N ASP A 94 0.85 17.32 0.44
CA ASP A 94 1.90 16.44 0.95
C ASP A 94 3.29 16.82 0.38
N CYS A 95 3.36 17.27 -0.88
CA CYS A 95 4.56 17.88 -1.45
C CYS A 95 4.98 19.13 -0.69
N VAL A 96 4.03 20.03 -0.38
CA VAL A 96 4.30 21.24 0.42
C VAL A 96 4.87 20.87 1.80
N LEU A 97 4.27 19.90 2.48
CA LEU A 97 4.78 19.43 3.77
C LEU A 97 6.18 18.81 3.65
N GLY A 98 6.41 18.02 2.60
CA GLY A 98 7.72 17.44 2.31
C GLY A 98 8.81 18.48 2.06
N LYS A 99 8.49 19.56 1.31
CA LYS A 99 9.38 20.72 1.17
C LYS A 99 9.66 21.35 2.53
N ALA A 100 8.63 21.63 3.33
CA ALA A 100 8.81 22.24 4.65
C ALA A 100 9.69 21.39 5.59
N LEU A 101 9.51 20.06 5.58
CA LEU A 101 10.34 19.13 6.34
C LEU A 101 11.80 19.18 5.85
N LYS A 102 12.03 19.11 4.54
CA LYS A 102 13.35 19.19 3.94
C LYS A 102 14.06 20.50 4.28
N ASP A 103 13.37 21.63 4.15
CA ASP A 103 13.90 22.97 4.43
C ASP A 103 14.19 23.17 5.94
N SER A 104 13.43 22.50 6.81
CA SER A 104 13.71 22.42 8.26
C SER A 104 14.89 21.49 8.63
N GLY A 105 15.54 20.89 7.62
CA GLY A 105 16.68 19.99 7.79
C GLY A 105 16.31 18.52 8.04
N THR A 106 15.11 18.10 7.66
CA THR A 106 14.65 16.70 7.75
C THR A 106 14.23 16.20 6.36
N SER A 107 15.16 15.57 5.64
CA SER A 107 14.83 14.90 4.38
C SER A 107 13.95 13.66 4.60
N LEU A 108 13.20 13.27 3.59
CA LEU A 108 12.48 12.00 3.59
C LEU A 108 13.48 10.85 3.78
N THR A 109 13.19 10.01 4.77
CA THR A 109 13.73 8.67 4.91
C THR A 109 12.80 7.74 4.14
N ARG A 110 13.30 7.25 3.01
CA ARG A 110 12.51 6.40 2.10
C ARG A 110 12.11 5.13 2.84
N ALA A 111 10.84 4.76 2.71
CA ALA A 111 10.27 3.60 3.39
C ALA A 111 9.36 2.77 2.48
N TRP A 112 9.37 2.99 1.16
CA TRP A 112 8.78 2.02 0.23
C TRP A 112 9.71 0.79 0.11
N PRO A 113 9.20 -0.45 0.07
CA PRO A 113 7.78 -0.82 -0.07
C PRO A 113 7.06 -1.11 1.26
N ILE A 114 7.63 -0.72 2.40
CA ILE A 114 6.99 -0.90 3.71
C ILE A 114 5.74 -0.03 3.81
N PHE A 115 5.85 1.25 3.46
CA PHE A 115 4.72 2.16 3.26
C PHE A 115 4.25 2.04 1.80
N GLN A 116 3.26 1.18 1.59
CA GLN A 116 2.71 0.85 0.29
C GLN A 116 1.43 1.69 0.01
N GLY A 117 1.35 2.19 -1.23
CA GLY A 117 0.25 3.01 -1.75
C GLY A 117 -0.58 2.32 -2.83
N ASP A 118 -0.20 1.12 -3.26
CA ASP A 118 -1.07 0.29 -4.10
C ASP A 118 -2.30 -0.17 -3.28
N ASP A 119 -3.39 -0.42 -4.00
CA ASP A 119 -4.59 -1.05 -3.46
C ASP A 119 -4.36 -2.55 -3.20
N VAL A 120 -4.92 -3.09 -2.11
CA VAL A 120 -4.73 -4.51 -1.76
C VAL A 120 -5.40 -5.45 -2.77
N GLY A 121 -6.47 -4.98 -3.43
CA GLY A 121 -7.16 -5.60 -4.55
C GLY A 121 -6.35 -5.62 -5.84
N ASN A 122 -5.58 -4.56 -6.11
CA ASN A 122 -4.78 -4.35 -7.31
C ASN A 122 -3.26 -4.31 -7.05
N MET A 123 -2.79 -5.07 -6.06
CA MET A 123 -1.40 -5.05 -5.64
C MET A 123 -0.50 -5.71 -6.69
N ASN A 124 0.53 -4.99 -7.14
CA ASN A 124 1.51 -5.55 -8.06
C ASN A 124 2.55 -6.39 -7.32
N TYR A 125 2.22 -7.59 -6.86
CA TYR A 125 3.20 -8.45 -6.15
C TYR A 125 4.41 -8.77 -7.04
N ASN A 126 5.61 -8.34 -6.63
CA ASN A 126 6.86 -8.57 -7.35
C ASN A 126 7.85 -9.30 -6.44
N HIS A 127 8.31 -10.48 -6.87
CA HIS A 127 9.20 -11.36 -6.12
C HIS A 127 10.56 -10.74 -5.80
N GLN A 128 11.07 -9.83 -6.64
CA GLN A 128 12.40 -9.24 -6.51
C GLN A 128 12.41 -7.99 -5.62
N THR A 129 11.32 -7.22 -5.56
CA THR A 129 11.29 -5.93 -4.87
C THR A 129 10.55 -5.98 -3.53
N GLN A 130 9.22 -6.12 -3.53
CA GLN A 130 8.42 -6.01 -2.30
C GLN A 130 8.10 -7.33 -1.61
N TRP A 131 8.13 -8.46 -2.33
CA TRP A 131 7.58 -9.73 -1.83
C TRP A 131 8.05 -10.12 -0.42
N CYS A 132 9.35 -9.97 -0.16
CA CYS A 132 9.97 -10.30 1.10
C CYS A 132 10.07 -9.15 2.10
N GLN A 133 9.68 -7.94 1.70
CA GLN A 133 9.70 -6.78 2.58
C GLN A 133 8.46 -6.75 3.48
N PRO A 134 8.55 -6.13 4.66
CA PRO A 134 7.39 -5.82 5.48
C PRO A 134 6.38 -4.97 4.70
N THR A 135 5.12 -5.02 5.13
CA THR A 135 4.09 -4.07 4.68
C THR A 135 3.40 -3.46 5.89
N VAL A 136 3.19 -2.14 5.82
CA VAL A 136 2.53 -1.32 6.85
C VAL A 136 1.18 -0.81 6.36
N SER A 137 1.01 -0.60 5.05
CA SER A 137 -0.17 0.11 4.55
C SER A 137 -0.65 -0.41 3.20
N TYR A 138 -1.93 -0.17 2.91
CA TYR A 138 -2.50 -0.20 1.56
C TYR A 138 -3.47 0.99 1.43
N HIS A 139 -3.57 1.55 0.23
CA HIS A 139 -4.34 2.78 -0.04
C HIS A 139 -5.45 2.53 -1.07
N HIS A 140 -6.33 3.51 -1.28
CA HIS A 140 -7.54 3.41 -2.10
C HIS A 140 -8.51 2.31 -1.65
N VAL A 141 -8.46 1.96 -0.36
CA VAL A 141 -9.30 0.89 0.19
C VAL A 141 -10.68 1.42 0.58
N SER A 142 -11.71 0.72 0.14
CA SER A 142 -13.10 1.02 0.50
C SER A 142 -13.36 0.77 2.00
N PRO A 143 -14.45 1.33 2.57
CA PRO A 143 -14.82 1.04 3.96
C PRO A 143 -15.02 -0.46 4.26
N SER A 144 -15.52 -1.23 3.29
CA SER A 144 -15.63 -2.70 3.42
C SER A 144 -14.27 -3.38 3.44
N GLU A 145 -13.32 -2.93 2.61
CA GLU A 145 -11.96 -3.48 2.59
C GLU A 145 -11.19 -3.12 3.86
N ILE A 146 -11.39 -1.92 4.42
CA ILE A 146 -10.84 -1.55 5.73
C ILE A 146 -11.32 -2.52 6.81
N GLN A 147 -12.61 -2.87 6.83
CA GLN A 147 -13.16 -3.82 7.79
C GLN A 147 -12.57 -5.23 7.58
N ASP A 148 -12.48 -5.69 6.33
CA ASP A 148 -11.88 -6.98 5.97
C ASP A 148 -10.40 -7.06 6.40
N LEU A 149 -9.62 -6.01 6.16
CA LEU A 149 -8.21 -5.92 6.55
C LEU A 149 -8.03 -5.86 8.07
N TYR A 150 -8.91 -5.15 8.77
CA TYR A 150 -8.95 -5.11 10.23
C TYR A 150 -9.19 -6.50 10.82
N ASP A 151 -10.21 -7.22 10.32
CA ASP A 151 -10.52 -8.56 10.81
C ASP A 151 -9.42 -9.57 10.47
N PHE A 152 -8.79 -9.41 9.29
CA PHE A 152 -7.60 -10.17 8.90
C PHE A 152 -6.42 -9.94 9.84
N GLU A 153 -6.01 -8.70 10.10
CA GLU A 153 -4.89 -8.39 11.00
C GLU A 153 -5.18 -8.93 12.41
N LYS A 154 -6.40 -8.73 12.90
CA LYS A 154 -6.83 -9.21 14.21
C LYS A 154 -6.80 -10.73 14.33
N ALA A 155 -7.18 -11.46 13.28
CA ALA A 155 -7.07 -12.92 13.26
C ALA A 155 -5.59 -13.35 13.26
N TRP A 156 -4.78 -12.76 12.38
CA TRP A 156 -3.35 -13.05 12.30
C TRP A 156 -2.61 -12.78 13.62
N MET A 157 -2.90 -11.66 14.29
CA MET A 157 -2.33 -11.32 15.60
C MET A 157 -2.71 -12.30 16.72
N ARG A 158 -3.86 -12.99 16.62
CA ARG A 158 -4.23 -14.04 17.60
C ARG A 158 -3.35 -15.27 17.43
N ASP A 159 -3.04 -15.63 16.18
CA ASP A 159 -2.20 -16.78 15.85
C ASP A 159 -0.72 -16.52 16.19
N THR A 160 -0.29 -15.25 16.15
CA THR A 160 1.07 -14.81 16.47
C THR A 160 1.21 -14.18 17.85
N ALA A 161 0.20 -14.28 18.73
CA ALA A 161 0.11 -13.53 19.98
C ALA A 161 1.31 -13.69 20.95
N ASN A 162 2.06 -14.79 20.83
CA ASN A 162 3.24 -15.05 21.66
C ASN A 162 4.53 -14.39 21.14
N ASP A 163 4.50 -13.78 19.95
CA ASP A 163 5.63 -13.11 19.33
C ASP A 163 5.30 -11.65 19.00
N THR A 164 5.69 -10.74 19.88
CA THR A 164 5.50 -9.30 19.70
C THR A 164 6.40 -8.69 18.61
N THR A 165 7.34 -9.46 18.08
CA THR A 165 8.25 -9.06 16.99
C THR A 165 7.78 -9.51 15.61
N SER A 166 6.67 -10.26 15.55
CA SER A 166 6.04 -10.65 14.30
C SER A 166 5.48 -9.45 13.54
N PHE A 167 5.63 -9.47 12.22
CA PHE A 167 5.12 -8.49 11.26
C PHE A 167 4.67 -9.19 9.97
N LEU A 168 3.79 -8.55 9.22
CA LEU A 168 3.35 -9.03 7.90
C LEU A 168 4.31 -8.58 6.81
N ARG A 169 4.70 -9.51 5.94
CA ARG A 169 5.32 -9.20 4.63
C ARG A 169 4.27 -9.15 3.54
N HIS A 170 4.64 -8.60 2.38
CA HIS A 170 3.79 -8.65 1.18
C HIS A 170 3.41 -10.09 0.81
N ARG A 171 4.33 -11.07 0.90
CA ARG A 171 4.01 -12.49 0.67
C ARG A 171 2.99 -13.07 1.65
N ASP A 172 2.95 -12.57 2.89
CA ASP A 172 2.04 -13.06 3.92
C ASP A 172 0.64 -12.56 3.64
N VAL A 173 0.50 -11.28 3.26
CA VAL A 173 -0.77 -10.72 2.76
C VAL A 173 -1.22 -11.45 1.50
N TYR A 174 -0.32 -11.73 0.56
CA TYR A 174 -0.67 -12.53 -0.62
C TYR A 174 -1.26 -13.89 -0.23
N ARG A 175 -0.54 -14.66 0.59
CA ARG A 175 -0.93 -16.02 0.96
C ARG A 175 -2.20 -16.06 1.81
N LEU A 176 -2.29 -15.19 2.81
CA LEU A 176 -3.29 -15.29 3.87
C LEU A 176 -4.54 -14.46 3.57
N TYR A 177 -4.40 -13.37 2.81
CA TYR A 177 -5.52 -12.49 2.46
C TYR A 177 -5.94 -12.65 1.00
N ALA A 178 -5.00 -12.55 0.06
CA ALA A 178 -5.33 -12.49 -1.37
C ALA A 178 -5.73 -13.84 -1.96
N LEU A 179 -4.88 -14.86 -1.81
CA LEU A 179 -5.04 -16.18 -2.43
C LEU A 179 -6.37 -16.87 -2.07
N PRO A 180 -6.85 -16.86 -0.82
CA PRO A 180 -8.16 -17.42 -0.47
C PRO A 180 -9.35 -16.75 -1.17
N ARG A 181 -9.17 -15.49 -1.63
CA ARG A 181 -10.20 -14.72 -2.34
C ARG A 181 -10.16 -14.92 -3.86
N MET A 182 -9.22 -15.71 -4.38
CA MET A 182 -9.03 -16.00 -5.81
C MET A 182 -9.45 -17.42 -6.20
N THR A 183 -10.42 -18.01 -5.47
CA THR A 183 -10.75 -19.44 -5.59
C THR A 183 -11.87 -19.75 -6.57
N ALA A 184 -12.76 -18.81 -6.86
CA ALA A 184 -13.89 -19.01 -7.77
C ALA A 184 -14.25 -17.72 -8.52
N PRO A 185 -14.86 -17.81 -9.71
CA PRO A 185 -15.36 -16.64 -10.42
C PRO A 185 -16.41 -15.86 -9.65
N ARG A 186 -16.41 -14.54 -9.83
CA ARG A 186 -17.31 -13.60 -9.16
C ARG A 186 -18.01 -12.69 -10.17
N VAL A 187 -19.32 -12.57 -10.00
CA VAL A 187 -20.17 -11.61 -10.73
C VAL A 187 -20.06 -10.25 -10.03
N ASP A 188 -20.20 -9.19 -10.80
CA ASP A 188 -20.05 -7.81 -10.38
C ASP A 188 -18.70 -7.57 -9.66
N TRP A 189 -17.64 -8.07 -10.28
CA TRP A 189 -16.29 -8.02 -9.74
C TRP A 189 -15.25 -7.76 -10.83
N ASP A 190 -14.40 -6.75 -10.64
CA ASP A 190 -13.26 -6.44 -11.51
C ASP A 190 -11.96 -6.93 -10.86
N ASN A 191 -11.34 -7.96 -11.43
CA ASN A 191 -9.99 -8.42 -11.04
C ASN A 191 -8.84 -7.64 -11.69
N HIS A 192 -9.12 -6.50 -12.34
CA HIS A 192 -8.15 -5.65 -13.02
C HIS A 192 -7.42 -6.32 -14.20
N SER A 193 -8.05 -7.32 -14.81
CA SER A 193 -7.64 -7.81 -16.12
C SER A 193 -7.82 -6.71 -17.18
N LYS A 194 -6.73 -6.32 -17.84
CA LYS A 194 -6.71 -5.21 -18.82
C LYS A 194 -6.25 -5.62 -20.21
N ASP A 195 -5.64 -6.80 -20.36
CA ASP A 195 -5.13 -7.29 -21.64
C ASP A 195 -6.29 -7.84 -22.47
N ASP A 196 -6.74 -7.04 -23.43
CA ASP A 196 -7.91 -7.34 -24.25
C ASP A 196 -7.63 -8.39 -25.33
N ARG A 197 -8.33 -9.51 -25.26
CA ARG A 197 -8.22 -10.67 -26.15
C ARG A 197 -9.29 -10.69 -27.25
N GLY A 198 -10.16 -9.68 -27.32
CA GLY A 198 -11.22 -9.61 -28.30
C GLY A 198 -12.59 -10.03 -27.77
N PRO A 199 -13.61 -10.07 -28.65
CA PRO A 199 -14.94 -10.52 -28.30
C PRO A 199 -14.96 -12.02 -27.98
N THR A 200 -15.84 -12.43 -27.06
CA THR A 200 -16.07 -13.83 -26.71
C THR A 200 -17.53 -14.07 -26.34
N GLU A 201 -17.97 -15.32 -26.37
CA GLU A 201 -19.38 -15.67 -26.14
C GLU A 201 -19.75 -15.76 -24.65
N SER A 202 -18.77 -16.01 -23.79
CA SER A 202 -19.00 -16.22 -22.36
C SER A 202 -17.72 -16.07 -21.53
N LEU A 203 -17.89 -16.03 -20.21
CA LEU A 203 -16.78 -16.14 -19.26
C LEU A 203 -15.97 -17.42 -19.46
N GLU A 204 -16.63 -18.56 -19.73
CA GLU A 204 -15.94 -19.84 -19.93
C GLU A 204 -15.09 -19.82 -21.20
N SER A 205 -15.60 -19.22 -22.27
CA SER A 205 -14.83 -19.01 -23.50
C SER A 205 -13.61 -18.10 -23.24
N CYS A 206 -13.73 -17.09 -22.37
CA CYS A 206 -12.60 -16.26 -21.93
C CYS A 206 -11.59 -17.05 -21.09
N ARG A 207 -12.07 -17.94 -20.20
CA ARG A 207 -11.23 -18.84 -19.42
C ARG A 207 -10.36 -19.73 -20.32
N VAL A 208 -10.94 -20.35 -21.34
CA VAL A 208 -10.20 -21.19 -22.30
C VAL A 208 -9.08 -20.40 -23.00
N LEU A 209 -9.33 -19.14 -23.37
CA LEU A 209 -8.31 -18.26 -23.95
C LEU A 209 -7.17 -17.97 -22.96
N CYS A 210 -7.51 -17.76 -21.69
CA CYS A 210 -6.51 -17.58 -20.63
C CYS A 210 -5.72 -18.87 -20.37
N GLU A 211 -6.36 -20.02 -20.32
CA GLU A 211 -5.68 -21.31 -20.12
C GLU A 211 -4.70 -21.63 -21.26
N ALA A 212 -5.01 -21.24 -22.50
CA ALA A 212 -4.11 -21.38 -23.65
C ALA A 212 -2.84 -20.51 -23.57
N ASP A 213 -2.88 -19.42 -22.80
CA ASP A 213 -1.72 -18.56 -22.53
C ASP A 213 -1.10 -18.94 -21.19
N ASN A 214 0.09 -19.55 -21.20
CA ASN A 214 0.77 -20.00 -19.99
C ASN A 214 1.06 -18.88 -18.97
N ALA A 215 1.14 -17.62 -19.41
CA ALA A 215 1.38 -16.48 -18.53
C ALA A 215 0.10 -15.91 -17.92
N CYS A 216 -1.08 -16.28 -18.42
CA CYS A 216 -2.34 -15.72 -17.93
C CYS A 216 -2.72 -16.31 -16.57
N LEU A 217 -3.02 -15.46 -15.59
CA LEU A 217 -3.46 -15.88 -14.25
C LEU A 217 -4.96 -15.62 -14.03
N GLN A 218 -5.52 -14.68 -14.78
CA GLN A 218 -6.86 -14.15 -14.53
C GLN A 218 -7.55 -13.77 -15.83
N TYR A 219 -8.87 -13.88 -15.82
CA TYR A 219 -9.71 -13.61 -16.97
C TYR A 219 -10.99 -12.90 -16.55
N THR A 220 -11.55 -12.11 -17.44
CA THR A 220 -12.72 -11.28 -17.18
C THR A 220 -13.57 -11.15 -18.42
N TYR A 221 -14.88 -11.26 -18.23
CA TYR A 221 -15.89 -11.03 -19.24
C TYR A 221 -16.73 -9.81 -18.88
N ASN A 222 -16.72 -8.81 -19.74
CA ASN A 222 -17.39 -7.53 -19.47
C ASN A 222 -18.69 -7.36 -20.27
N ALA A 223 -19.43 -6.28 -19.99
CA ALA A 223 -20.69 -5.93 -20.64
C ALA A 223 -20.60 -5.77 -22.18
N GLU A 224 -19.42 -5.47 -22.73
CA GLU A 224 -19.18 -5.35 -24.17
C GLU A 224 -18.87 -6.71 -24.83
N SER A 225 -19.06 -7.81 -24.10
CA SER A 225 -18.70 -9.16 -24.52
C SER A 225 -17.20 -9.32 -24.83
N ARG A 226 -16.34 -8.55 -24.18
CA ARG A 226 -14.88 -8.63 -24.33
C ARG A 226 -14.28 -9.58 -23.31
N CYS A 227 -13.26 -10.32 -23.74
CA CYS A 227 -12.39 -11.08 -22.86
C CYS A 227 -11.17 -10.26 -22.49
N LEU A 228 -11.00 -9.96 -21.22
CA LEU A 228 -9.81 -9.30 -20.68
C LEU A 228 -9.02 -10.31 -19.85
N THR A 229 -7.70 -10.23 -19.89
CA THR A 229 -6.80 -11.11 -19.14
C THR A 229 -5.72 -10.33 -18.41
N THR A 230 -4.97 -11.00 -17.53
CA THR A 230 -3.70 -10.48 -17.02
C THR A 230 -2.80 -11.61 -16.53
N ALA A 231 -1.50 -11.35 -16.51
CA ALA A 231 -0.48 -12.20 -15.87
C ALA A 231 -0.27 -11.88 -14.37
N ARG A 232 -1.08 -11.00 -13.77
CA ARG A 232 -0.95 -10.58 -12.38
C ARG A 232 -2.01 -11.22 -11.48
N PRO A 233 -1.66 -11.63 -10.25
CA PRO A 233 -2.63 -12.16 -9.30
C PRO A 233 -3.24 -11.06 -8.42
N ASN A 234 -4.21 -10.33 -8.95
CA ASN A 234 -5.03 -9.35 -8.24
C ASN A 234 -6.26 -9.99 -7.55
N VAL A 235 -6.62 -9.52 -6.36
CA VAL A 235 -7.91 -9.89 -5.73
C VAL A 235 -9.06 -9.18 -6.44
N GLY A 236 -8.82 -7.97 -6.96
CA GLY A 236 -9.84 -7.12 -7.55
C GLY A 236 -10.70 -6.38 -6.54
N GLN A 237 -11.76 -5.78 -7.06
CA GLN A 237 -12.74 -4.98 -6.31
C GLN A 237 -14.15 -5.15 -6.90
N ALA A 238 -15.16 -4.71 -6.16
CA ALA A 238 -16.54 -4.70 -6.64
C ALA A 238 -16.71 -3.75 -7.84
N ALA A 239 -17.42 -4.18 -8.89
CA ALA A 239 -17.69 -3.39 -10.09
C ALA A 239 -18.93 -3.90 -10.81
N SER A 240 -19.72 -3.05 -11.47
CA SER A 240 -20.97 -3.51 -12.10
C SER A 240 -20.79 -4.08 -13.51
N ASN A 241 -21.58 -5.09 -13.85
CA ASN A 241 -21.68 -5.67 -15.20
C ASN A 241 -20.37 -6.28 -15.72
N ILE A 242 -19.61 -6.89 -14.81
CA ILE A 242 -18.34 -7.53 -15.12
C ILE A 242 -18.22 -8.80 -14.29
N THR A 243 -17.78 -9.89 -14.91
CA THR A 243 -17.56 -11.17 -14.22
C THR A 243 -16.11 -11.56 -14.39
N SER A 244 -15.44 -11.82 -13.27
CA SER A 244 -14.01 -12.11 -13.22
C SER A 244 -13.74 -13.48 -12.64
N GLY A 245 -12.73 -14.16 -13.16
CA GLY A 245 -12.25 -15.45 -12.67
C GLY A 245 -10.73 -15.51 -12.57
N TRP A 246 -10.26 -16.55 -11.91
CA TRP A 246 -8.85 -16.82 -11.63
C TRP A 246 -8.52 -18.25 -12.06
N ILE A 247 -7.29 -18.46 -12.51
CA ILE A 247 -6.72 -19.81 -12.61
C ILE A 247 -6.02 -20.08 -11.28
N LEU A 248 -6.75 -20.67 -10.33
CA LEU A 248 -6.31 -20.84 -8.94
C LEU A 248 -4.95 -21.55 -8.86
N GLU A 249 -4.73 -22.58 -9.66
CA GLU A 249 -3.48 -23.33 -9.69
C GLU A 249 -2.29 -22.43 -10.07
N ARG A 250 -2.50 -21.46 -10.96
CA ARG A 250 -1.46 -20.50 -11.38
C ARG A 250 -1.22 -19.43 -10.32
N ALA A 251 -2.28 -18.98 -9.62
CA ALA A 251 -2.13 -18.08 -8.48
C ALA A 251 -1.41 -18.75 -7.30
N GLN A 252 -1.70 -20.02 -7.00
CA GLN A 252 -0.97 -20.80 -6.01
C GLN A 252 0.49 -21.01 -6.43
N LYS A 253 0.71 -21.40 -7.69
CA LYS A 253 2.05 -21.56 -8.25
C LYS A 253 2.88 -20.28 -8.18
N PHE A 254 2.28 -19.11 -8.39
CA PHE A 254 2.94 -17.81 -8.21
C PHE A 254 3.52 -17.67 -6.79
N TYR A 255 2.77 -18.07 -5.75
CA TYR A 255 3.31 -18.10 -4.39
C TYR A 255 4.41 -19.15 -4.20
N ASP A 256 4.22 -20.34 -4.74
CA ASP A 256 5.11 -21.49 -4.53
C ASP A 256 6.48 -21.33 -5.22
N GLU A 257 6.54 -20.59 -6.34
CA GLU A 257 7.76 -20.32 -7.09
C GLU A 257 8.63 -19.21 -6.49
N ALA A 258 8.13 -18.49 -5.48
CA ALA A 258 8.89 -17.43 -4.86
C ALA A 258 9.99 -17.98 -3.93
N GLU A 259 11.16 -17.36 -3.96
CA GLU A 259 12.27 -17.70 -3.07
C GLU A 259 11.90 -17.49 -1.59
N GLU A 260 12.64 -18.17 -0.70
CA GLU A 260 12.51 -17.93 0.73
C GLU A 260 12.92 -16.50 1.08
N CYS A 261 12.18 -15.90 2.02
CA CYS A 261 12.49 -14.54 2.44
C CYS A 261 13.52 -14.57 3.56
N HIS A 262 14.58 -13.79 3.38
CA HIS A 262 15.67 -13.63 4.34
C HIS A 262 15.57 -12.25 5.03
N ASP A 263 16.72 -11.74 5.48
CA ASP A 263 16.85 -10.52 6.28
C ASP A 263 15.99 -9.36 5.76
N VAL A 264 15.43 -8.61 6.71
CA VAL A 264 14.62 -7.42 6.42
C VAL A 264 15.48 -6.18 6.48
N ASN A 265 15.35 -5.32 5.46
CA ASN A 265 15.90 -3.98 5.54
C ASN A 265 14.86 -3.00 6.11
N TRP A 266 15.10 -2.52 7.33
CA TRP A 266 14.21 -1.60 8.04
C TRP A 266 14.36 -0.13 7.64
N ILE A 267 15.38 0.22 6.85
CA ILE A 267 15.57 1.57 6.29
C ILE A 267 16.19 1.43 4.90
N SER A 268 15.49 1.88 3.85
CA SER A 268 16.02 1.91 2.48
C SER A 268 16.86 3.15 2.21
#